data_AF-A0A533BMP8-F1
#
_entry.id   AF-A0A533BMP8-F1
#
_cell.length_a   1.000
_cell.length_b   1.000
_cell.length_c   1.000
_cell.angle_alpha   90.00
_cell.angle_beta   90.00
_cell.angle_gamma   90.00
#
_symmetry.space_group_name_H-M   'P 1'
#
loop_
_entity.id
_entity.type
_entity.pdbx_description
1 polymer ?
#
loop_
_entity_poly.entity_id
_entity_poly.type
_entity_poly.pdbx_seq_one_letter_code
_entity_poly.pdbx_strand_id
1 'polypeptide(L)'
;MKNSFSLKAGALLTTAFGIILVSGSTGGLAFAQNTLPAGFKTGALAPEPSADMIEAGKRVYFTKCVWCHGVDGAGDGPGADRLWPRPRNFNQGTFKIRHTASGELPLFDAKKPTPGQNDLFETVTHGLPGSAMPSWEGILTEEQRLQVLSFVTTELVKDRKFTDKQSESQTVLQLGDLTPIAPTEESLKKGAELVVEKKCVECHGADGRGDGNAFNLKDDWGFSIQPANWHKCWNFRGSRQDPYNVKNIFRTFSTGVNGTPMPSFADNTTVEERWHIANFVNSLCEREADGKPLAIDPSADKPKINFVVSSGLAVGEIPADPEHELWKNRARRFIAMGGQITHKPRNFVNRIDDIWVKSLYNDTHIAFMFQWDDRTKSVAEGKLPWEPTSVNVDIKEQEPKTGEEGSIASHQNNYTVYNDAIAMETAVKWKELPSPIKPRYLFGSNEQFPVDIVKWEADGSLRAFKGTGWDKDFEERFNYEDSIKLLHSEWKDGRWTVIVQRPLGDKKEQEYDEDTFFEMGQYIPTVFFAWDGHNGDAGRKMAVSAFYYTFLEPPTPKEAYIYPIVIACGVVLLEGWVLTRRSNKRKGKTL
;
A
#
# COMPACT_ATOMS: atom_id res chain seq x y z
N MET A 1 23.46 -0.72 -22.17
CA MET A 1 22.46 -0.40 -23.21
C MET A 1 21.26 -1.33 -23.07
N LYS A 2 20.32 -0.97 -22.18
CA LYS A 2 18.94 -1.48 -22.04
C LYS A 2 18.31 -0.52 -21.03
N ASN A 3 17.77 0.56 -21.57
CA ASN A 3 17.30 1.78 -20.89
C ASN A 3 15.89 1.56 -20.34
N SER A 4 15.63 1.94 -19.08
CA SER A 4 14.96 3.19 -18.71
C SER A 4 13.58 3.33 -19.36
N PHE A 5 12.56 2.79 -18.68
CA PHE A 5 11.14 2.94 -19.04
C PHE A 5 10.32 3.60 -17.92
N SER A 6 10.90 3.98 -16.77
CA SER A 6 10.14 4.58 -15.66
C SER A 6 10.10 6.12 -15.65
N LEU A 7 10.53 6.81 -16.71
CA LEU A 7 10.74 8.27 -16.68
C LEU A 7 10.11 9.06 -17.84
N LYS A 8 9.22 8.47 -18.63
CA LYS A 8 8.56 9.17 -19.76
C LYS A 8 7.05 8.96 -19.88
N ALA A 9 6.33 8.98 -18.76
CA ALA A 9 4.86 9.09 -18.80
C ALA A 9 4.35 10.51 -18.44
N GLY A 10 5.18 11.36 -17.82
CA GLY A 10 4.72 12.61 -17.19
C GLY A 10 4.82 13.92 -17.99
N ALA A 11 4.93 13.90 -19.32
CA ALA A 11 5.08 15.15 -20.08
C ALA A 11 4.45 15.09 -21.48
N LEU A 12 3.12 15.18 -21.56
CA LEU A 12 2.38 15.48 -22.79
C LEU A 12 0.99 16.06 -22.43
N LEU A 13 0.98 17.23 -21.79
CA LEU A 13 -0.25 18.01 -21.53
C LEU A 13 0.07 19.49 -21.69
N THR A 14 -0.03 20.00 -22.92
CA THR A 14 -0.35 21.41 -23.23
C THR A 14 -0.49 21.56 -24.74
N THR A 15 -1.71 21.52 -25.27
CA THR A 15 -2.25 22.55 -26.18
C THR A 15 -3.74 22.31 -26.43
N ALA A 16 -4.47 23.40 -26.45
CA ALA A 16 -5.89 23.51 -26.17
C ALA A 16 -6.76 23.53 -27.44
N PHE A 17 -8.00 23.08 -27.24
CA PHE A 17 -9.26 23.68 -27.70
C PHE A 17 -9.42 24.12 -29.17
N GLY A 18 -10.43 23.54 -29.81
CA GLY A 18 -11.22 24.21 -30.84
C GLY A 18 -11.76 23.27 -31.91
N ILE A 19 -13.04 22.89 -31.78
CA ILE A 19 -14.09 23.06 -32.80
C ILE A 19 -15.33 22.30 -32.29
N ILE A 20 -16.34 23.07 -31.90
CA ILE A 20 -17.71 22.60 -31.67
C ILE A 20 -18.33 22.35 -33.05
N LEU A 21 -18.78 21.13 -33.32
CA LEU A 21 -19.70 20.86 -34.41
C LEU A 21 -20.97 20.20 -33.85
N VAL A 22 -22.03 21.00 -33.92
CA VAL A 22 -23.42 20.65 -33.65
C VAL A 22 -23.95 19.83 -34.82
N SER A 23 -24.39 18.61 -34.54
CA SER A 23 -25.46 17.90 -35.27
C SER A 23 -25.79 16.68 -34.42
N GLY A 24 -27.01 16.33 -34.05
CA GLY A 24 -28.33 16.62 -34.59
C GLY A 24 -29.12 15.36 -34.26
N SER A 25 -29.95 15.44 -33.23
CA SER A 25 -30.73 14.33 -32.70
C SER A 25 -31.77 13.83 -33.69
N THR A 26 -31.73 12.54 -34.02
CA THR A 26 -32.91 11.78 -34.45
C THR A 26 -32.92 10.45 -33.73
N GLY A 27 -33.95 10.27 -32.90
CA GLY A 27 -34.17 9.07 -32.12
C GLY A 27 -34.45 7.85 -32.99
N GLY A 28 -33.92 6.73 -32.52
CA GLY A 28 -34.37 5.38 -32.84
C GLY A 28 -34.15 4.57 -31.57
N LEU A 29 -35.21 4.38 -30.78
CA LEU A 29 -35.29 3.35 -29.75
C LEU A 29 -35.20 1.99 -30.46
N ALA A 30 -33.98 1.52 -30.69
CA ALA A 30 -33.74 0.12 -31.01
C ALA A 30 -33.84 -0.66 -29.70
N PHE A 31 -34.84 -1.53 -29.60
CA PHE A 31 -34.89 -2.58 -28.60
C PHE A 31 -33.59 -3.39 -28.69
N ALA A 32 -32.69 -3.23 -27.71
CA ALA A 32 -31.49 -4.03 -27.61
C ALA A 32 -31.90 -5.49 -27.43
N GLN A 33 -31.39 -6.37 -28.29
CA GLN A 33 -31.44 -7.80 -28.04
C GLN A 33 -30.74 -8.10 -26.70
N ASN A 34 -31.38 -8.88 -25.83
CA ASN A 34 -30.83 -9.42 -24.58
C ASN A 34 -29.65 -10.37 -24.86
N THR A 35 -28.53 -9.86 -25.38
CA THR A 35 -27.27 -10.60 -25.45
C THR A 35 -26.47 -10.29 -24.21
N LEU A 36 -26.11 -11.33 -23.45
CA LEU A 36 -25.25 -11.19 -22.27
C LEU A 36 -23.94 -10.48 -22.63
N PRO A 37 -23.34 -9.73 -21.69
CA PRO A 37 -22.07 -9.06 -21.94
C PRO A 37 -20.99 -10.07 -22.33
N ALA A 38 -20.04 -9.68 -23.18
CA ALA A 38 -19.03 -10.59 -23.68
C ALA A 38 -18.23 -11.26 -22.54
N GLY A 39 -18.09 -12.58 -22.57
CA GLY A 39 -17.43 -13.37 -21.53
C GLY A 39 -18.34 -13.83 -20.38
N PHE A 40 -19.61 -13.42 -20.36
CA PHE A 40 -20.60 -13.91 -19.41
C PHE A 40 -21.45 -15.02 -20.03
N LYS A 41 -21.91 -15.96 -19.18
CA LYS A 41 -22.86 -17.01 -19.53
C LYS A 41 -23.93 -17.12 -18.44
N THR A 42 -25.11 -17.59 -18.81
CA THR A 42 -26.15 -17.98 -17.87
C THR A 42 -25.66 -19.14 -16.99
N GLY A 43 -25.73 -18.96 -15.68
CA GLY A 43 -25.45 -19.95 -14.65
C GLY A 43 -26.71 -20.26 -13.84
N ALA A 44 -26.78 -21.48 -13.29
CA ALA A 44 -27.87 -21.88 -12.41
C ALA A 44 -27.70 -21.31 -11.01
N LEU A 45 -28.82 -21.08 -10.31
CA LEU A 45 -28.79 -20.75 -8.88
C LEU A 45 -28.28 -21.94 -8.08
N ALA A 46 -27.49 -21.65 -7.03
CA ALA A 46 -27.01 -22.65 -6.11
C ALA A 46 -28.16 -23.25 -5.27
N PRO A 47 -28.05 -24.52 -4.86
CA PRO A 47 -29.06 -25.14 -4.00
C PRO A 47 -29.05 -24.50 -2.60
N GLU A 48 -30.21 -24.53 -1.94
CA GLU A 48 -30.33 -24.06 -0.56
C GLU A 48 -29.47 -24.91 0.39
N PRO A 49 -28.75 -24.28 1.34
CA PRO A 49 -28.05 -24.99 2.41
C PRO A 49 -29.00 -25.80 3.30
N SER A 50 -28.50 -26.85 3.96
CA SER A 50 -29.32 -27.62 4.92
C SER A 50 -29.52 -26.85 6.23
N ALA A 51 -30.63 -27.15 6.93
CA ALA A 51 -30.93 -26.55 8.24
C ALA A 51 -29.79 -26.77 9.26
N ASP A 52 -29.17 -27.96 9.26
CA ASP A 52 -28.05 -28.27 10.14
C ASP A 52 -26.83 -27.38 9.88
N MET A 53 -26.53 -27.07 8.60
CA MET A 53 -25.45 -26.16 8.24
C MET A 53 -25.74 -24.74 8.69
N ILE A 54 -26.98 -24.28 8.56
CA ILE A 54 -27.41 -22.94 8.97
C ILE A 54 -27.29 -22.79 10.49
N GLU A 55 -27.76 -23.78 11.26
CA GLU A 55 -27.69 -23.75 12.73
C GLU A 55 -26.24 -23.86 13.25
N ALA A 56 -25.41 -24.72 12.64
CA ALA A 56 -23.98 -24.76 12.95
C ALA A 56 -23.28 -23.43 12.60
N GLY A 57 -23.65 -22.84 11.46
CA GLY A 57 -23.14 -21.57 10.98
C GLY A 57 -23.44 -20.40 11.91
N LYS A 58 -24.64 -20.38 12.49
CA LYS A 58 -25.04 -19.40 13.50
C LYS A 58 -24.07 -19.38 14.67
N ARG A 59 -23.66 -20.55 15.18
CA ARG A 59 -22.70 -20.65 16.30
C ARG A 59 -21.34 -20.06 15.94
N VAL A 60 -20.85 -20.35 14.73
CA VAL A 60 -19.59 -19.77 14.23
C VAL A 60 -19.71 -18.25 14.11
N TYR A 61 -20.81 -17.75 13.53
CA TYR A 61 -21.06 -16.32 13.34
C TYR A 61 -21.02 -15.55 14.67
N PHE A 62 -21.78 -16.00 15.66
CA PHE A 62 -21.86 -15.36 16.97
C PHE A 62 -20.58 -15.48 17.79
N THR A 63 -19.68 -16.38 17.42
CA THR A 63 -18.37 -16.51 18.08
C THR A 63 -17.31 -15.61 17.42
N LYS A 64 -17.35 -15.47 16.10
CA LYS A 64 -16.22 -14.94 15.31
C LYS A 64 -16.53 -13.70 14.49
N CYS A 65 -17.76 -13.57 13.98
CA CYS A 65 -18.12 -12.56 12.97
C CYS A 65 -18.92 -11.40 13.55
N VAL A 66 -19.75 -11.66 14.57
CA VAL A 66 -20.69 -10.70 15.18
C VAL A 66 -20.02 -9.42 15.70
N TRP A 67 -18.77 -9.51 16.15
CA TRP A 67 -18.02 -8.38 16.72
C TRP A 67 -17.79 -7.25 15.72
N CYS A 68 -17.73 -7.59 14.44
CA CYS A 68 -17.58 -6.61 13.35
C CYS A 68 -18.90 -6.45 12.57
N HIS A 69 -19.57 -7.55 12.24
CA HIS A 69 -20.74 -7.51 11.36
C HIS A 69 -22.09 -7.26 12.08
N GLY A 70 -22.11 -7.27 13.41
CA GLY A 70 -23.32 -7.00 14.21
C GLY A 70 -24.21 -8.22 14.39
N VAL A 71 -25.16 -8.15 15.33
CA VAL A 71 -26.09 -9.26 15.63
C VAL A 71 -27.00 -9.55 14.44
N ASP A 72 -27.43 -8.49 13.76
CA ASP A 72 -28.33 -8.54 12.61
C ASP A 72 -27.60 -8.61 11.26
N GLY A 73 -26.26 -8.66 11.25
CA GLY A 73 -25.48 -8.59 10.01
C GLY A 73 -25.40 -7.20 9.37
N ALA A 74 -25.78 -6.14 10.09
CA ALA A 74 -25.89 -4.79 9.54
C ALA A 74 -24.54 -4.03 9.43
N GLY A 75 -23.41 -4.66 9.77
CA GLY A 75 -22.09 -4.01 9.74
C GLY A 75 -21.90 -3.00 10.87
N ASP A 76 -22.58 -3.21 11.99
CA ASP A 76 -22.67 -2.32 13.14
C ASP A 76 -22.26 -3.00 14.45
N GLY A 77 -21.42 -4.03 14.36
CA GLY A 77 -20.85 -4.69 15.54
C GLY A 77 -20.01 -3.72 16.40
N PRO A 78 -19.71 -4.08 17.67
CA PRO A 78 -18.99 -3.22 18.61
C PRO A 78 -17.62 -2.69 18.13
N GLY A 79 -16.98 -3.36 17.16
CA GLY A 79 -15.74 -2.90 16.55
C GLY A 79 -15.93 -2.06 15.28
N ALA A 80 -17.12 -2.03 14.68
CA ALA A 80 -17.35 -1.49 13.34
C ALA A 80 -17.08 0.02 13.23
N ASP A 81 -17.29 0.76 14.31
CA ASP A 81 -17.06 2.21 14.42
C ASP A 81 -15.57 2.60 14.34
N ARG A 82 -14.65 1.66 14.60
CA ARG A 82 -13.18 1.86 14.56
C ARG A 82 -12.52 1.28 13.32
N LEU A 83 -13.29 0.69 12.41
CA LEU A 83 -12.75 0.01 11.24
C LEU A 83 -12.97 0.82 9.97
N TRP A 84 -11.89 0.98 9.21
CA TRP A 84 -11.93 1.55 7.88
C TRP A 84 -11.24 0.61 6.88
N PRO A 85 -11.93 0.19 5.81
CA PRO A 85 -13.35 0.39 5.53
C PRO A 85 -14.28 -0.27 6.57
N ARG A 86 -15.53 0.19 6.64
CA ARG A 86 -16.56 -0.38 7.52
C ARG A 86 -16.85 -1.86 7.17
N PRO A 87 -17.19 -2.70 8.17
CA PRO A 87 -17.66 -4.06 7.92
C PRO A 87 -18.89 -4.08 7.00
N ARG A 88 -19.03 -5.15 6.21
CA ARG A 88 -20.14 -5.29 5.27
C ARG A 88 -21.46 -5.43 6.01
N ASN A 89 -22.45 -4.63 5.60
CA ASN A 89 -23.87 -4.85 5.86
C ASN A 89 -24.40 -5.92 4.90
N PHE A 90 -24.90 -7.04 5.44
CA PHE A 90 -25.40 -8.18 4.67
C PHE A 90 -26.86 -8.05 4.27
N ASN A 91 -27.66 -7.23 4.97
CA ASN A 91 -29.12 -7.18 4.83
C ASN A 91 -29.57 -6.97 3.37
N GLN A 92 -28.88 -6.08 2.65
CA GLN A 92 -29.20 -5.74 1.27
C GLN A 92 -28.72 -6.77 0.23
N GLY A 93 -27.87 -7.72 0.61
CA GLY A 93 -27.24 -8.64 -0.34
C GLY A 93 -26.27 -7.96 -1.32
N THR A 94 -25.72 -6.80 -0.96
CA THR A 94 -24.81 -6.03 -1.82
C THR A 94 -23.35 -6.40 -1.52
N PHE A 95 -22.79 -7.32 -2.30
CA PHE A 95 -21.41 -7.79 -2.11
C PHE A 95 -20.45 -7.23 -3.16
N LYS A 96 -19.24 -6.84 -2.71
CA LYS A 96 -18.25 -6.15 -3.56
C LYS A 96 -17.50 -7.08 -4.51
N ILE A 97 -17.09 -8.26 -4.04
CA ILE A 97 -16.22 -9.20 -4.78
C ILE A 97 -17.04 -10.35 -5.30
N ARG A 98 -17.12 -10.46 -6.64
CA ARG A 98 -18.05 -11.36 -7.33
C ARG A 98 -17.50 -11.81 -8.69
N HIS A 99 -18.01 -12.94 -9.18
CA HIS A 99 -17.92 -13.35 -10.58
C HIS A 99 -19.28 -13.27 -11.31
N THR A 100 -20.26 -12.60 -10.73
CA THR A 100 -21.57 -12.32 -11.35
C THR A 100 -21.65 -10.91 -11.91
N ALA A 101 -22.60 -10.67 -12.83
CA ALA A 101 -22.82 -9.35 -13.43
C ALA A 101 -23.13 -8.27 -12.37
N SER A 102 -22.91 -7.00 -12.70
CA SER A 102 -23.19 -5.88 -11.79
C SER A 102 -24.63 -5.93 -11.26
N GLY A 103 -24.80 -5.69 -9.96
CA GLY A 103 -26.10 -5.78 -9.27
C GLY A 103 -26.53 -7.20 -8.86
N GLU A 104 -25.95 -8.27 -9.40
CA GLU A 104 -26.28 -9.64 -9.00
C GLU A 104 -25.59 -10.09 -7.70
N LEU A 105 -26.17 -11.09 -7.02
CA LEU A 105 -25.60 -11.73 -5.83
C LEU A 105 -24.29 -12.47 -6.18
N PRO A 106 -23.34 -12.60 -5.23
CA PRO A 106 -22.14 -13.43 -5.41
C PRO A 106 -22.51 -14.90 -5.62
N LEU A 107 -21.56 -15.67 -6.17
CA LEU A 107 -21.65 -17.12 -6.19
C LEU A 107 -21.39 -17.69 -4.80
N PHE A 108 -22.24 -18.63 -4.37
CA PHE A 108 -22.02 -19.42 -3.16
C PHE A 108 -22.73 -20.77 -3.28
N ASP A 109 -21.96 -21.87 -3.29
CA ASP A 109 -22.48 -23.24 -3.22
C ASP A 109 -21.92 -23.94 -1.98
N ALA A 110 -22.80 -24.22 -1.01
CA ALA A 110 -22.44 -24.86 0.25
C ALA A 110 -22.04 -26.34 0.10
N LYS A 111 -22.45 -27.01 -1.00
CA LYS A 111 -22.21 -28.45 -1.23
C LYS A 111 -21.02 -28.69 -2.15
N LYS A 112 -20.70 -27.72 -3.01
CA LYS A 112 -19.64 -27.85 -4.01
C LYS A 112 -18.79 -26.58 -4.08
N PRO A 113 -17.97 -26.27 -3.07
CA PRO A 113 -17.01 -25.18 -3.15
C PRO A 113 -15.99 -25.45 -4.24
N THR A 114 -16.20 -24.85 -5.41
CA THR A 114 -15.28 -24.93 -6.54
C THR A 114 -14.47 -23.64 -6.59
N PRO A 115 -13.13 -23.71 -6.54
CA PRO A 115 -12.28 -22.53 -6.69
C PRO A 115 -12.62 -21.74 -7.96
N GLY A 116 -12.67 -20.41 -7.86
CA GLY A 116 -13.07 -19.48 -8.90
C GLY A 116 -14.58 -19.44 -9.19
N GLN A 117 -15.40 -20.20 -8.46
CA GLN A 117 -16.86 -20.27 -8.64
C GLN A 117 -17.61 -20.23 -7.31
N ASN A 118 -16.97 -19.75 -6.24
CA ASN A 118 -17.57 -19.64 -4.92
C ASN A 118 -17.05 -18.39 -4.19
N ASP A 119 -17.49 -17.22 -4.66
CA ASP A 119 -17.02 -15.89 -4.28
C ASP A 119 -17.01 -15.65 -2.77
N LEU A 120 -18.10 -16.02 -2.09
CA LEU A 120 -18.22 -15.82 -0.64
C LEU A 120 -17.28 -16.73 0.13
N PHE A 121 -17.12 -17.98 -0.30
CA PHE A 121 -16.21 -18.93 0.32
C PHE A 121 -14.76 -18.46 0.20
N GLU A 122 -14.33 -17.99 -0.97
CA GLU A 122 -13.00 -17.43 -1.16
C GLU A 122 -12.78 -16.15 -0.34
N THR A 123 -13.80 -15.28 -0.29
CA THR A 123 -13.75 -14.04 0.50
C THR A 123 -13.52 -14.32 1.99
N VAL A 124 -14.23 -15.29 2.58
CA VAL A 124 -14.03 -15.66 3.99
C VAL A 124 -12.73 -16.42 4.18
N THR A 125 -12.40 -17.32 3.25
CA THR A 125 -11.18 -18.13 3.29
C THR A 125 -9.95 -17.26 3.34
N HIS A 126 -9.79 -16.34 2.39
CA HIS A 126 -8.59 -15.54 2.26
C HIS A 126 -8.68 -14.22 3.02
N GLY A 127 -9.87 -13.70 3.30
CA GLY A 127 -10.07 -12.35 3.85
C GLY A 127 -10.10 -11.28 2.76
N LEU A 128 -10.17 -10.01 3.17
CA LEU A 128 -10.21 -8.87 2.23
C LEU A 128 -8.99 -7.95 2.45
N PRO A 129 -8.03 -7.92 1.51
CA PRO A 129 -6.89 -7.02 1.56
C PRO A 129 -7.33 -5.56 1.59
N GLY A 130 -6.51 -4.69 2.17
CA GLY A 130 -6.85 -3.28 2.37
C GLY A 130 -8.07 -3.07 3.29
N SER A 131 -8.38 -4.03 4.16
CA SER A 131 -9.43 -3.94 5.18
C SER A 131 -9.02 -4.71 6.44
N ALA A 132 -9.83 -4.58 7.50
CA ALA A 132 -9.63 -5.32 8.73
C ALA A 132 -10.20 -6.77 8.70
N MET A 133 -10.73 -7.25 7.57
CA MET A 133 -11.24 -8.62 7.45
C MET A 133 -10.08 -9.61 7.27
N PRO A 134 -9.73 -10.41 8.30
CA PRO A 134 -8.59 -11.31 8.21
C PRO A 134 -8.91 -12.53 7.35
N SER A 135 -7.88 -13.31 7.04
CA SER A 135 -8.04 -14.69 6.58
C SER A 135 -8.64 -15.55 7.69
N TRP A 136 -9.60 -16.41 7.34
CA TRP A 136 -10.15 -17.41 8.26
C TRP A 136 -9.64 -18.82 7.99
N GLU A 137 -8.89 -19.02 6.91
CA GLU A 137 -8.12 -20.24 6.72
C GLU A 137 -7.11 -20.44 7.86
N GLY A 138 -7.00 -21.67 8.36
CA GLY A 138 -6.16 -21.99 9.51
C GLY A 138 -6.75 -21.62 10.88
N ILE A 139 -7.81 -20.80 10.92
CA ILE A 139 -8.57 -20.49 12.15
C ILE A 139 -9.88 -21.29 12.19
N LEU A 140 -10.59 -21.35 11.07
CA LEU A 140 -11.81 -22.12 10.88
C LEU A 140 -11.55 -23.27 9.91
N THR A 141 -12.22 -24.40 10.12
CA THR A 141 -12.22 -25.49 9.13
C THR A 141 -12.95 -25.05 7.86
N GLU A 142 -12.72 -25.75 6.75
CA GLU A 142 -13.52 -25.56 5.53
C GLU A 142 -15.01 -25.70 5.80
N GLU A 143 -15.41 -26.73 6.53
CA GLU A 143 -16.80 -26.97 6.91
C GLU A 143 -17.40 -25.81 7.71
N GLN A 144 -16.68 -25.28 8.70
CA GLN A 144 -17.13 -24.13 9.50
C GLN A 144 -17.30 -22.87 8.65
N ARG A 145 -16.44 -22.66 7.64
CA ARG A 145 -16.55 -21.55 6.69
C ARG A 145 -17.79 -21.69 5.79
N LEU A 146 -18.09 -22.90 5.31
CA LEU A 146 -19.32 -23.17 4.55
C LEU A 146 -20.57 -23.00 5.40
N GLN A 147 -20.53 -23.47 6.65
CA GLN A 147 -21.63 -23.33 7.61
C GLN A 147 -21.93 -21.86 7.92
N VAL A 148 -20.93 -21.06 8.30
CA VAL A 148 -21.15 -19.64 8.62
C VAL A 148 -21.67 -18.86 7.43
N LEU A 149 -21.18 -19.15 6.22
CA LEU A 149 -21.70 -18.54 5.00
C LEU A 149 -23.14 -18.96 4.73
N SER A 150 -23.49 -20.23 4.96
CA SER A 150 -24.88 -20.71 4.84
C SER A 150 -25.83 -19.93 5.76
N PHE A 151 -25.41 -19.68 7.01
CA PHE A 151 -26.17 -18.82 7.92
C PHE A 151 -26.28 -17.38 7.40
N VAL A 152 -25.16 -16.77 6.98
CA VAL A 152 -25.16 -15.40 6.45
C VAL A 152 -26.10 -15.26 5.24
N THR A 153 -25.98 -16.14 4.26
CA THR A 153 -26.76 -16.08 3.01
C THR A 153 -28.25 -16.33 3.18
N THR A 154 -28.64 -17.10 4.21
CA THR A 154 -30.04 -17.50 4.42
C THR A 154 -30.75 -16.62 5.44
N GLU A 155 -30.07 -16.22 6.52
CA GLU A 155 -30.69 -15.55 7.67
C GLU A 155 -30.34 -14.06 7.78
N LEU A 156 -29.18 -13.64 7.28
CA LEU A 156 -28.70 -12.25 7.43
C LEU A 156 -28.84 -11.41 6.15
N VAL A 157 -29.01 -12.05 4.98
CA VAL A 157 -29.41 -11.36 3.75
C VAL A 157 -30.94 -11.31 3.72
N LYS A 158 -31.50 -10.11 3.88
CA LYS A 158 -32.93 -9.90 4.15
C LYS A 158 -33.69 -9.44 2.91
N ASP A 159 -33.08 -8.59 2.09
CA ASP A 159 -33.75 -7.92 0.97
C ASP A 159 -33.73 -8.75 -0.32
N ARG A 160 -32.97 -9.85 -0.34
CA ARG A 160 -32.75 -10.72 -1.51
C ARG A 160 -32.63 -12.17 -1.08
N LYS A 161 -32.88 -13.10 -1.98
CA LYS A 161 -32.67 -14.54 -1.75
C LYS A 161 -31.71 -15.12 -2.77
N PHE A 162 -30.74 -15.92 -2.31
CA PHE A 162 -29.84 -16.68 -3.19
C PHE A 162 -30.57 -17.77 -3.98
N THR A 163 -31.77 -18.14 -3.53
CA THR A 163 -32.62 -19.18 -4.12
C THR A 163 -33.88 -18.59 -4.75
N ASP A 164 -33.87 -17.31 -5.11
CA ASP A 164 -35.01 -16.65 -5.73
C ASP A 164 -35.36 -17.29 -7.08
N LYS A 165 -36.37 -18.15 -7.10
CA LYS A 165 -36.80 -18.84 -8.31
C LYS A 165 -37.38 -17.90 -9.36
N GLN A 166 -37.70 -16.65 -9.00
CA GLN A 166 -38.15 -15.65 -9.97
C GLN A 166 -37.02 -15.13 -10.87
N SER A 167 -35.76 -15.20 -10.40
CA SER A 167 -34.62 -14.78 -11.23
C SER A 167 -34.16 -15.85 -12.22
N GLU A 168 -34.62 -17.11 -12.05
CA GLU A 168 -34.37 -18.34 -12.83
C GLU A 168 -32.89 -18.71 -13.11
N SER A 169 -31.95 -17.76 -13.08
CA SER A 169 -30.53 -17.90 -13.39
C SER A 169 -29.69 -16.70 -12.88
N GLN A 170 -28.37 -16.81 -12.98
CA GLN A 170 -27.38 -15.75 -12.75
C GLN A 170 -26.51 -15.53 -13.99
N THR A 171 -26.00 -14.33 -14.17
CA THR A 171 -25.08 -13.98 -15.25
C THR A 171 -23.64 -14.09 -14.76
N VAL A 172 -22.94 -15.16 -15.14
CA VAL A 172 -21.64 -15.54 -14.57
C VAL A 172 -20.50 -15.30 -15.55
N LEU A 173 -19.49 -14.55 -15.11
CA LEU A 173 -18.24 -14.33 -15.82
C LEU A 173 -17.45 -15.63 -15.92
N GLN A 174 -17.23 -16.12 -17.14
CA GLN A 174 -16.46 -17.34 -17.39
C GLN A 174 -14.97 -17.02 -17.49
N LEU A 175 -14.39 -16.50 -16.41
CA LEU A 175 -13.00 -16.03 -16.40
C LEU A 175 -11.97 -17.11 -16.75
N GLY A 176 -12.29 -18.39 -16.50
CA GLY A 176 -11.47 -19.54 -16.88
C GLY A 176 -11.41 -19.80 -18.39
N ASP A 177 -12.46 -19.44 -19.13
CA ASP A 177 -12.57 -19.63 -20.57
C ASP A 177 -11.89 -18.51 -21.37
N LEU A 178 -11.57 -17.39 -20.71
CA LEU A 178 -10.97 -16.22 -21.33
C LEU A 178 -9.44 -16.30 -21.33
N THR A 179 -8.85 -16.24 -22.51
CA THR A 179 -7.39 -16.19 -22.67
C THR A 179 -6.87 -14.78 -22.36
N PRO A 180 -5.97 -14.60 -21.37
CA PRO A 180 -5.36 -13.31 -21.09
C PRO A 180 -4.47 -12.83 -22.23
N ILE A 181 -4.51 -11.53 -22.52
CA ILE A 181 -3.56 -10.90 -23.45
C ILE A 181 -2.24 -10.64 -22.72
N ALA A 182 -1.11 -10.93 -23.36
CA ALA A 182 0.20 -10.65 -22.79
C ALA A 182 0.44 -9.13 -22.61
N PRO A 183 1.11 -8.69 -21.54
CA PRO A 183 1.37 -7.28 -21.26
C PRO A 183 2.51 -6.73 -22.14
N THR A 184 2.30 -6.67 -23.45
CA THR A 184 3.22 -6.05 -24.41
C THR A 184 3.17 -4.53 -24.31
N GLU A 185 4.19 -3.83 -24.81
CA GLU A 185 4.21 -2.37 -24.87
C GLU A 185 2.97 -1.79 -25.58
N GLU A 186 2.51 -2.45 -26.65
CA GLU A 186 1.26 -2.10 -27.33
C GLU A 186 0.03 -2.27 -26.43
N SER A 187 -0.07 -3.39 -25.70
CA SER A 187 -1.17 -3.61 -24.75
C SER A 187 -1.19 -2.56 -23.64
N LEU A 188 -0.02 -2.17 -23.13
CA LEU A 188 0.09 -1.16 -22.08
C LEU A 188 -0.31 0.21 -22.59
N LYS A 189 0.11 0.57 -23.80
CA LYS A 189 -0.28 1.83 -24.45
C LYS A 189 -1.79 1.92 -24.68
N LYS A 190 -2.40 0.88 -25.26
CA LYS A 190 -3.86 0.80 -25.44
C LYS A 190 -4.60 0.90 -24.10
N GLY A 191 -4.11 0.19 -23.08
CA GLY A 191 -4.67 0.25 -21.73
C GLY A 191 -4.60 1.66 -21.12
N ALA A 192 -3.48 2.37 -21.29
CA ALA A 192 -3.29 3.75 -20.85
C ALA A 192 -4.27 4.73 -21.54
N GLU A 193 -4.50 4.57 -22.84
CA GLU A 193 -5.47 5.38 -23.59
C GLU A 193 -6.90 5.10 -23.10
N LEU A 194 -7.25 3.83 -22.91
CA LEU A 194 -8.57 3.40 -22.46
C LEU A 194 -8.90 3.89 -21.04
N VAL A 195 -7.95 3.92 -20.10
CA VAL A 195 -8.24 4.42 -18.74
C VAL A 195 -8.59 5.91 -18.73
N VAL A 196 -8.06 6.68 -19.67
CA VAL A 196 -8.43 8.09 -19.85
C VAL A 196 -9.78 8.19 -20.56
N GLU A 197 -9.97 7.46 -21.66
CA GLU A 197 -11.21 7.46 -22.45
C GLU A 197 -12.42 7.02 -21.61
N LYS A 198 -12.26 5.99 -20.78
CA LYS A 198 -13.29 5.47 -19.88
C LYS A 198 -13.36 6.23 -18.55
N LYS A 199 -12.67 7.36 -18.43
CA LYS A 199 -12.74 8.29 -17.28
C LYS A 199 -12.31 7.67 -15.95
N CYS A 200 -11.50 6.60 -15.96
CA CYS A 200 -10.99 5.97 -14.74
C CYS A 200 -10.16 6.96 -13.91
N VAL A 201 -9.43 7.86 -14.59
CA VAL A 201 -8.59 8.90 -13.99
C VAL A 201 -9.38 9.92 -13.16
N GLU A 202 -10.68 10.12 -13.42
CA GLU A 202 -11.51 11.05 -12.65
C GLU A 202 -11.63 10.63 -11.17
N CYS A 203 -11.58 9.32 -10.90
CA CYS A 203 -11.57 8.79 -9.54
C CYS A 203 -10.16 8.36 -9.10
N HIS A 204 -9.45 7.60 -9.94
CA HIS A 204 -8.18 6.99 -9.57
C HIS A 204 -6.97 7.94 -9.69
N GLY A 205 -7.14 9.12 -10.28
CA GLY A 205 -6.03 10.05 -10.57
C GLY A 205 -5.25 9.66 -11.82
N ALA A 206 -4.42 10.59 -12.32
CA ALA A 206 -3.65 10.39 -13.54
C ALA A 206 -2.61 9.26 -13.39
N ASP A 207 -1.97 9.18 -12.22
CA ASP A 207 -0.99 8.15 -11.88
C ASP A 207 -1.60 6.93 -11.18
N GLY A 208 -2.91 6.92 -10.93
CA GLY A 208 -3.59 5.79 -10.30
C GLY A 208 -3.43 5.69 -8.79
N ARG A 209 -3.07 6.77 -8.08
CA ARG A 209 -2.90 6.76 -6.61
C ARG A 209 -4.22 6.89 -5.82
N GLY A 210 -5.32 7.10 -6.52
CA GLY A 210 -6.64 7.29 -5.94
C GLY A 210 -6.90 8.71 -5.46
N ASP A 211 -6.22 9.69 -6.06
CA ASP A 211 -6.22 11.12 -5.72
C ASP A 211 -7.13 11.99 -6.62
N GLY A 212 -7.71 11.44 -7.69
CA GLY A 212 -8.54 12.20 -8.64
C GLY A 212 -9.82 12.80 -8.04
N ASN A 213 -10.57 12.00 -7.26
CA ASN A 213 -11.75 12.47 -6.51
C ASN A 213 -11.85 11.80 -5.13
N ALA A 214 -10.70 11.73 -4.45
CA ALA A 214 -10.49 10.92 -3.24
C ALA A 214 -11.54 11.08 -2.12
N PHE A 215 -12.18 12.24 -2.00
CA PHE A 215 -12.99 12.60 -0.82
C PHE A 215 -14.48 12.82 -1.09
N ASN A 216 -14.90 12.93 -2.35
CA ASN A 216 -16.32 13.14 -2.68
C ASN A 216 -17.07 11.83 -3.00
N LEU A 217 -16.38 10.69 -2.99
CA LEU A 217 -16.98 9.40 -3.27
C LEU A 217 -17.59 8.81 -2.01
N LYS A 218 -18.83 8.36 -2.14
CA LYS A 218 -19.60 7.66 -1.11
C LYS A 218 -20.04 6.30 -1.61
N ASP A 219 -20.11 5.35 -0.71
CA ASP A 219 -20.75 4.07 -0.96
C ASP A 219 -22.28 4.20 -0.83
N ASP A 220 -23.03 3.16 -1.22
CA ASP A 220 -24.51 3.21 -1.24
C ASP A 220 -25.13 3.40 0.16
N TRP A 221 -24.34 3.20 1.22
CA TRP A 221 -24.74 3.42 2.62
C TRP A 221 -24.43 4.84 3.10
N GLY A 222 -23.85 5.67 2.23
CA GLY A 222 -23.46 7.05 2.50
C GLY A 222 -22.00 7.21 2.88
N PHE A 223 -21.28 6.14 3.23
CA PHE A 223 -19.96 6.26 3.84
C PHE A 223 -18.94 6.66 2.79
N SER A 224 -18.02 7.55 3.17
CA SER A 224 -16.91 7.90 2.30
C SER A 224 -16.14 6.63 1.87
N ILE A 225 -15.65 6.62 0.63
CA ILE A 225 -14.87 5.50 0.10
C ILE A 225 -13.75 6.02 -0.77
N GLN A 226 -12.55 5.46 -0.59
CA GLN A 226 -11.40 5.84 -1.39
C GLN A 226 -11.19 4.84 -2.54
N PRO A 227 -10.87 5.34 -3.75
CA PRO A 227 -10.44 4.51 -4.85
C PRO A 227 -9.17 3.73 -4.49
N ALA A 228 -9.04 2.53 -5.06
CA ALA A 228 -7.84 1.73 -4.91
C ALA A 228 -6.63 2.45 -5.51
N ASN A 229 -5.52 2.43 -4.79
CA ASN A 229 -4.23 2.89 -5.29
C ASN A 229 -3.58 1.74 -6.10
N TRP A 230 -3.41 1.95 -7.40
CA TRP A 230 -2.94 0.93 -8.34
C TRP A 230 -1.47 0.53 -8.14
N HIS A 231 -0.69 1.36 -7.45
CA HIS A 231 0.69 1.05 -7.06
C HIS A 231 0.75 0.02 -5.95
N LYS A 232 -0.32 -0.11 -5.16
CA LYS A 232 -0.42 -1.03 -4.01
C LYS A 232 -1.39 -2.17 -4.32
N CYS A 233 -1.12 -2.97 -5.35
CA CYS A 233 -2.04 -4.03 -5.79
C CYS A 233 -2.32 -5.11 -4.71
N TRP A 234 -1.46 -5.24 -3.70
CA TRP A 234 -1.72 -6.04 -2.49
C TRP A 234 -2.87 -5.51 -1.62
N ASN A 235 -3.36 -4.29 -1.87
CA ASN A 235 -4.57 -3.75 -1.24
C ASN A 235 -5.83 -3.90 -2.11
N PHE A 236 -5.74 -4.52 -3.30
CA PHE A 236 -6.92 -4.78 -4.11
C PHE A 236 -7.80 -5.81 -3.40
N ARG A 237 -9.08 -5.47 -3.25
CA ARG A 237 -10.02 -6.36 -2.55
C ARG A 237 -10.26 -7.61 -3.40
N GLY A 238 -10.20 -8.78 -2.77
CA GLY A 238 -10.38 -10.06 -3.46
C GLY A 238 -9.20 -10.48 -4.34
N SER A 239 -7.99 -10.00 -4.05
CA SER A 239 -6.73 -10.46 -4.66
C SER A 239 -5.70 -10.95 -3.62
N ARG A 240 -6.17 -11.30 -2.41
CA ARG A 240 -5.31 -11.79 -1.33
C ARG A 240 -4.50 -12.99 -1.83
N GLN A 241 -3.22 -13.07 -1.43
CA GLN A 241 -2.26 -14.12 -1.84
C GLN A 241 -1.82 -14.09 -3.31
N ASP A 242 -2.53 -13.38 -4.19
CA ASP A 242 -2.17 -13.28 -5.61
C ASP A 242 -2.39 -11.86 -6.19
N PRO A 243 -1.71 -10.84 -5.63
CA PRO A 243 -2.03 -9.45 -5.94
C PRO A 243 -1.56 -8.98 -7.33
N TYR A 244 -0.65 -9.70 -7.96
CA TYR A 244 -0.13 -9.39 -9.30
C TYR A 244 -0.86 -10.13 -10.42
N ASN A 245 -1.89 -10.91 -10.09
CA ASN A 245 -2.68 -11.62 -11.07
C ASN A 245 -3.69 -10.69 -11.74
N VAL A 246 -3.41 -10.41 -13.02
CA VAL A 246 -4.21 -9.55 -13.88
C VAL A 246 -5.68 -9.99 -13.98
N LYS A 247 -5.98 -11.28 -13.76
CA LYS A 247 -7.36 -11.79 -13.76
C LYS A 247 -8.21 -11.16 -12.65
N ASN A 248 -7.62 -10.80 -11.51
CA ASN A 248 -8.33 -10.12 -10.41
C ASN A 248 -8.80 -8.72 -10.82
N ILE A 249 -7.96 -8.01 -11.57
CA ILE A 249 -8.27 -6.67 -12.10
C ILE A 249 -9.33 -6.79 -13.21
N PHE A 250 -9.14 -7.75 -14.12
CA PHE A 250 -10.11 -8.03 -15.19
C PHE A 250 -11.50 -8.36 -14.63
N ARG A 251 -11.58 -9.23 -13.60
CA ARG A 251 -12.83 -9.55 -12.90
C ARG A 251 -13.49 -8.30 -12.33
N THR A 252 -12.72 -7.48 -11.61
CA THR A 252 -13.23 -6.27 -10.95
C THR A 252 -13.81 -5.29 -11.97
N PHE A 253 -13.11 -5.06 -13.08
CA PHE A 253 -13.58 -4.18 -14.16
C PHE A 253 -14.81 -4.75 -14.89
N SER A 254 -14.86 -6.07 -15.07
CA SER A 254 -15.98 -6.74 -15.74
C SER A 254 -17.24 -6.81 -14.87
N THR A 255 -17.10 -6.99 -13.57
CA THR A 255 -18.25 -7.21 -12.66
C THR A 255 -18.69 -5.96 -11.92
N GLY A 256 -17.84 -4.93 -11.89
CA GLY A 256 -18.03 -3.74 -11.06
C GLY A 256 -17.95 -4.07 -9.57
N VAL A 257 -18.01 -3.03 -8.75
CA VAL A 257 -17.96 -3.17 -7.29
C VAL A 257 -19.28 -2.67 -6.70
N ASN A 258 -20.26 -3.58 -6.58
CA ASN A 258 -21.60 -3.25 -6.06
C ASN A 258 -21.52 -2.50 -4.73
N GLY A 259 -22.42 -1.54 -4.55
CA GLY A 259 -22.42 -0.70 -3.36
C GLY A 259 -21.40 0.43 -3.42
N THR A 260 -20.76 0.69 -4.56
CA THR A 260 -19.75 1.75 -4.71
C THR A 260 -19.89 2.46 -6.06
N PRO A 261 -19.27 3.64 -6.23
CA PRO A 261 -19.28 4.36 -7.50
C PRO A 261 -18.48 3.69 -8.63
N MET A 262 -17.86 2.52 -8.42
CA MET A 262 -17.09 1.80 -9.45
C MET A 262 -18.02 0.85 -10.23
N PRO A 263 -18.46 1.23 -11.46
CA PRO A 263 -19.42 0.45 -12.21
C PRO A 263 -18.76 -0.78 -12.86
N SER A 264 -19.59 -1.63 -13.45
CA SER A 264 -19.12 -2.57 -14.47
C SER A 264 -18.91 -1.84 -15.78
N PHE A 265 -17.88 -2.25 -16.50
CA PHE A 265 -17.60 -1.78 -17.86
C PHE A 265 -17.84 -2.90 -18.89
N ALA A 266 -18.51 -3.99 -18.52
CA ALA A 266 -18.71 -5.12 -19.41
C ALA A 266 -19.51 -4.77 -20.67
N ASP A 267 -20.43 -3.81 -20.55
CA ASP A 267 -21.36 -3.40 -21.60
C ASP A 267 -20.80 -2.34 -22.55
N ASN A 268 -19.76 -1.62 -22.14
CA ASN A 268 -19.15 -0.52 -22.90
C ASN A 268 -17.69 -0.77 -23.29
N THR A 269 -17.23 -2.02 -23.12
CA THR A 269 -15.91 -2.50 -23.56
C THR A 269 -16.00 -3.92 -24.11
N THR A 270 -15.08 -4.23 -25.01
CA THR A 270 -14.78 -5.58 -25.48
C THR A 270 -13.90 -6.33 -24.47
N VAL A 271 -13.84 -7.67 -24.57
CA VAL A 271 -12.95 -8.49 -23.75
C VAL A 271 -11.47 -8.11 -23.94
N GLU A 272 -11.07 -7.76 -25.18
CA GLU A 272 -9.71 -7.34 -25.50
C GLU A 272 -9.35 -6.02 -24.80
N GLU A 273 -10.21 -5.00 -24.90
CA GLU A 273 -10.02 -3.73 -24.20
C GLU A 273 -9.88 -3.92 -22.69
N ARG A 274 -10.70 -4.80 -22.08
CA ARG A 274 -10.60 -5.12 -20.65
C ARG A 274 -9.26 -5.74 -20.27
N TRP A 275 -8.68 -6.58 -21.12
CA TRP A 275 -7.33 -7.11 -20.87
C TRP A 275 -6.25 -6.03 -21.00
N HIS A 276 -6.37 -5.13 -21.98
CA HIS A 276 -5.43 -4.01 -22.11
C HIS A 276 -5.46 -3.10 -20.87
N ILE A 277 -6.65 -2.73 -20.40
CA ILE A 277 -6.83 -1.96 -19.15
C ILE A 277 -6.23 -2.72 -17.96
N ALA A 278 -6.57 -4.01 -17.81
CA ALA A 278 -6.06 -4.80 -16.69
C ALA A 278 -4.53 -4.92 -16.71
N ASN A 279 -3.92 -5.10 -17.89
CA ASN A 279 -2.46 -5.11 -18.06
C ASN A 279 -1.84 -3.77 -17.68
N PHE A 280 -2.42 -2.65 -18.11
CA PHE A 280 -1.95 -1.31 -17.75
C PHE A 280 -2.01 -1.08 -16.24
N VAL A 281 -3.16 -1.33 -15.61
CA VAL A 281 -3.31 -1.19 -14.14
C VAL A 281 -2.31 -2.09 -13.40
N ASN A 282 -2.11 -3.34 -13.84
CA ASN A 282 -1.15 -4.26 -13.23
C ASN A 282 0.32 -3.83 -13.42
N SER A 283 0.61 -3.06 -14.48
CA SER A 283 1.95 -2.54 -14.76
C SER A 283 2.36 -1.44 -13.79
N LEU A 284 1.39 -0.72 -13.22
CA LEU A 284 1.61 0.32 -12.23
C LEU A 284 1.90 -0.22 -10.83
N CYS A 285 1.56 -1.50 -10.54
CA CYS A 285 1.84 -2.06 -9.24
C CYS A 285 3.35 -2.09 -8.95
N GLU A 286 3.73 -1.68 -7.73
CA GLU A 286 5.12 -1.56 -7.32
C GLU A 286 5.85 -2.90 -7.44
N ARG A 287 7.09 -2.82 -7.92
CA ARG A 287 7.96 -3.95 -8.27
C ARG A 287 9.38 -3.71 -7.75
N GLU A 288 10.17 -4.78 -7.78
CA GLU A 288 11.62 -4.69 -7.63
C GLU A 288 12.24 -3.93 -8.82
N ALA A 289 13.48 -3.48 -8.66
CA ALA A 289 14.18 -2.72 -9.70
C ALA A 289 14.35 -3.48 -11.04
N ASP A 290 14.32 -4.82 -11.01
CA ASP A 290 14.38 -5.67 -12.19
C ASP A 290 12.99 -5.97 -12.82
N GLY A 291 11.92 -5.35 -12.30
CA GLY A 291 10.54 -5.50 -12.77
C GLY A 291 9.81 -6.71 -12.18
N LYS A 292 10.44 -7.51 -11.32
CA LYS A 292 9.77 -8.65 -10.68
C LYS A 292 8.75 -8.17 -9.64
N PRO A 293 7.64 -8.92 -9.45
CA PRO A 293 6.74 -8.73 -8.33
C PRO A 293 7.49 -8.68 -6.99
N LEU A 294 7.07 -7.80 -6.08
CA LEU A 294 7.56 -7.82 -4.71
C LEU A 294 7.14 -9.15 -4.07
N ALA A 295 8.01 -9.73 -3.26
CA ALA A 295 7.64 -10.90 -2.47
C ALA A 295 6.58 -10.51 -1.44
N ILE A 296 5.46 -11.24 -1.37
CA ILE A 296 4.36 -10.98 -0.45
C ILE A 296 4.45 -11.92 0.75
N ASP A 297 4.21 -11.40 1.95
CA ASP A 297 4.02 -12.20 3.15
C ASP A 297 2.60 -12.80 3.16
N PRO A 298 2.44 -14.13 3.19
CA PRO A 298 1.11 -14.75 3.13
C PRO A 298 0.18 -14.43 4.31
N SER A 299 0.75 -14.08 5.47
CA SER A 299 -0.01 -13.80 6.70
C SER A 299 -0.47 -12.35 6.73
N ALA A 300 0.42 -11.41 6.42
CA ALA A 300 0.11 -9.98 6.39
C ALA A 300 -0.58 -9.55 5.08
N ASP A 301 -0.35 -10.28 4.00
CA ASP A 301 -0.73 -9.91 2.62
C ASP A 301 -0.20 -8.53 2.23
N LYS A 302 1.07 -8.31 2.58
CA LYS A 302 1.85 -7.09 2.32
C LYS A 302 3.22 -7.48 1.78
N PRO A 303 3.96 -6.55 1.13
CA PRO A 303 5.36 -6.79 0.78
C PRO A 303 6.17 -7.29 1.98
N LYS A 304 7.02 -8.28 1.75
CA LYS A 304 7.90 -8.84 2.79
C LYS A 304 8.81 -7.75 3.32
N ILE A 305 8.78 -7.59 4.64
CA ILE A 305 9.53 -6.54 5.32
C ILE A 305 10.99 -6.98 5.46
N ASN A 306 11.89 -6.11 5.01
CA ASN A 306 13.30 -6.14 5.40
C ASN A 306 13.51 -5.04 6.45
N PHE A 307 13.85 -5.44 7.68
CA PHE A 307 14.02 -4.52 8.80
C PHE A 307 15.32 -3.70 8.77
N VAL A 308 16.07 -3.70 7.66
CA VAL A 308 17.33 -2.96 7.51
C VAL A 308 17.23 -1.91 6.39
N VAL A 309 17.35 -0.64 6.77
CA VAL A 309 17.54 0.51 5.87
C VAL A 309 19.03 0.69 5.63
N SER A 310 19.51 0.22 4.48
CA SER A 310 20.93 0.29 4.16
C SER A 310 21.29 1.61 3.48
N SER A 311 22.24 2.32 4.06
CA SER A 311 22.75 3.60 3.59
C SER A 311 24.00 3.38 2.73
N GLY A 312 23.99 3.91 1.51
CA GLY A 312 25.09 3.75 0.57
C GLY A 312 26.03 4.94 0.53
N LEU A 313 27.30 4.71 0.25
CA LEU A 313 28.28 5.78 0.11
C LEU A 313 27.98 6.64 -1.13
N ALA A 314 27.88 7.95 -0.92
CA ALA A 314 27.88 9.00 -1.93
C ALA A 314 29.24 9.73 -1.85
N VAL A 315 30.02 9.65 -2.91
CA VAL A 315 31.31 10.36 -2.98
C VAL A 315 31.02 11.85 -3.25
N GLY A 316 31.30 12.70 -2.28
CA GLY A 316 31.07 14.15 -2.36
C GLY A 316 29.72 14.58 -1.78
N GLU A 317 29.08 15.57 -2.41
CA GLU A 317 27.78 16.08 -1.97
C GLU A 317 26.65 15.08 -2.29
N ILE A 318 25.72 14.94 -1.35
CA ILE A 318 24.53 14.12 -1.55
C ILE A 318 23.57 14.89 -2.46
N PRO A 319 23.11 14.29 -3.58
CA PRO A 319 22.27 14.98 -4.55
C PRO A 319 20.87 15.25 -4.00
N ALA A 320 20.37 16.47 -4.26
CA ALA A 320 19.01 16.89 -3.94
C ALA A 320 17.97 16.40 -4.95
N ASP A 321 18.37 16.07 -6.18
CA ASP A 321 17.46 15.54 -7.19
C ASP A 321 17.09 14.07 -6.87
N PRO A 322 15.82 13.73 -6.60
CA PRO A 322 15.39 12.36 -6.31
C PRO A 322 15.64 11.39 -7.48
N GLU A 323 15.76 11.91 -8.71
CA GLU A 323 16.02 11.13 -9.91
C GLU A 323 17.51 10.99 -10.23
N HIS A 324 18.41 11.46 -9.35
CA HIS A 324 19.84 11.29 -9.53
C HIS A 324 20.23 9.78 -9.53
N GLU A 325 21.22 9.42 -10.35
CA GLU A 325 21.67 8.02 -10.52
C GLU A 325 22.06 7.34 -9.21
N LEU A 326 22.61 8.09 -8.25
CA LEU A 326 22.89 7.57 -6.91
C LEU A 326 21.59 7.06 -6.24
N TRP A 327 20.53 7.86 -6.20
CA TRP A 327 19.25 7.44 -5.63
C TRP A 327 18.59 6.31 -6.42
N LYS A 328 18.65 6.33 -7.76
CA LYS A 328 18.11 5.25 -8.61
C LYS A 328 18.77 3.90 -8.34
N ASN A 329 20.09 3.89 -8.16
CA ASN A 329 20.86 2.69 -7.86
C ASN A 329 20.76 2.24 -6.40
N ARG A 330 20.21 3.08 -5.50
CA ARG A 330 19.90 2.67 -4.13
C ARG A 330 18.61 1.86 -4.06
N ALA A 331 18.71 0.70 -3.43
CA ALA A 331 17.55 -0.08 -3.05
C ALA A 331 16.65 0.74 -2.11
N ARG A 332 15.35 0.78 -2.41
CA ARG A 332 14.33 1.30 -1.50
C ARG A 332 13.90 0.22 -0.52
N ARG A 333 13.47 0.64 0.67
CA ARG A 333 12.90 -0.23 1.70
C ARG A 333 11.44 0.09 1.92
N PHE A 334 10.63 -0.96 1.92
CA PHE A 334 9.24 -0.90 2.33
C PHE A 334 9.18 -0.87 3.86
N ILE A 335 8.63 0.22 4.40
CA ILE A 335 8.39 0.39 5.83
C ILE A 335 6.90 0.28 6.06
N ALA A 336 6.47 -0.76 6.77
CA ALA A 336 5.06 -0.95 7.10
C ALA A 336 4.67 0.01 8.23
N MET A 337 3.53 0.69 8.06
CA MET A 337 3.03 1.69 8.98
C MET A 337 1.67 1.27 9.54
N GLY A 338 1.50 1.40 10.85
CA GLY A 338 0.24 1.16 11.54
C GLY A 338 -0.27 2.42 12.22
N GLY A 339 -1.58 2.55 12.38
CA GLY A 339 -2.14 3.64 13.19
C GLY A 339 -1.73 3.48 14.66
N GLN A 340 -1.27 4.56 15.28
CA GLN A 340 -0.98 4.57 16.71
C GLN A 340 -2.29 4.50 17.52
N ILE A 341 -2.56 3.35 18.12
CA ILE A 341 -3.80 3.11 18.90
C ILE A 341 -3.55 2.91 20.41
N THR A 342 -2.30 2.95 20.85
CA THR A 342 -1.97 2.64 22.26
C THR A 342 -2.25 3.80 23.21
N HIS A 343 -2.16 5.05 22.73
CA HIS A 343 -2.37 6.25 23.53
C HIS A 343 -3.30 7.23 22.80
N LYS A 344 -4.15 7.95 23.54
CA LYS A 344 -5.01 9.00 22.97
C LYS A 344 -4.20 10.25 22.61
N PRO A 345 -4.55 11.01 21.55
CA PRO A 345 -5.57 10.70 20.54
C PRO A 345 -5.12 9.57 19.61
N ARG A 346 -5.99 8.58 19.43
CA ARG A 346 -5.67 7.37 18.65
C ARG A 346 -5.94 7.56 17.17
N ASN A 347 -5.12 6.92 16.33
CA ASN A 347 -5.34 6.82 14.90
C ASN A 347 -5.95 5.47 14.53
N PHE A 348 -7.27 5.31 14.70
CA PHE A 348 -7.99 4.10 14.28
C PHE A 348 -8.14 3.99 12.75
N VAL A 349 -8.18 5.13 12.07
CA VAL A 349 -8.32 5.21 10.61
C VAL A 349 -7.01 5.71 10.04
N ASN A 350 -6.05 4.79 9.93
CA ASN A 350 -4.78 5.08 9.30
C ASN A 350 -4.93 5.09 7.76
N ARG A 351 -4.53 6.19 7.12
CA ARG A 351 -4.50 6.33 5.66
C ARG A 351 -3.12 6.09 5.05
N ILE A 352 -2.07 6.15 5.87
CA ILE A 352 -0.68 5.91 5.47
C ILE A 352 -0.26 4.53 6.01
N ASP A 353 -0.47 3.48 5.21
CA ASP A 353 -0.15 2.09 5.59
C ASP A 353 1.29 1.66 5.28
N ASP A 354 2.03 2.47 4.54
CA ASP A 354 3.44 2.26 4.25
C ASP A 354 4.15 3.56 3.82
N ILE A 355 5.48 3.54 3.96
CA ILE A 355 6.40 4.50 3.35
C ILE A 355 7.56 3.75 2.68
N TRP A 356 8.16 4.36 1.67
CA TRP A 356 9.39 3.92 1.04
C TRP A 356 10.56 4.77 1.49
N VAL A 357 11.66 4.12 1.89
CA VAL A 357 12.88 4.81 2.35
C VAL A 357 14.08 4.39 1.52
N LYS A 358 14.84 5.37 1.03
CA LYS A 358 16.23 5.18 0.56
C LYS A 358 17.16 5.97 1.46
N SER A 359 18.42 5.52 1.55
CA SER A 359 19.44 6.22 2.33
C SER A 359 20.77 6.28 1.60
N LEU A 360 21.42 7.43 1.69
CA LEU A 360 22.78 7.71 1.22
C LEU A 360 23.57 8.38 2.34
N TYR A 361 24.88 8.18 2.39
CA TYR A 361 25.75 8.88 3.33
C TYR A 361 27.06 9.29 2.65
N ASN A 362 27.70 10.33 3.16
CA ASN A 362 29.07 10.71 2.81
C ASN A 362 29.91 10.80 4.10
N ASP A 363 31.09 11.39 4.04
CA ASP A 363 32.01 11.44 5.19
C ASP A 363 31.48 12.25 6.39
N THR A 364 30.44 13.07 6.21
CA THR A 364 29.96 14.02 7.23
C THR A 364 28.47 13.90 7.53
N HIS A 365 27.67 13.42 6.59
CA HIS A 365 26.21 13.42 6.65
C HIS A 365 25.61 12.12 6.15
N ILE A 366 24.41 11.83 6.63
CA ILE A 366 23.49 10.83 6.10
C ILE A 366 22.22 11.55 5.62
N ALA A 367 21.66 11.08 4.52
CA ALA A 367 20.41 11.56 3.98
C ALA A 367 19.43 10.41 3.76
N PHE A 368 18.17 10.69 4.04
CA PHE A 368 17.06 9.79 3.85
C PHE A 368 16.09 10.40 2.86
N MET A 369 15.72 9.62 1.85
CA MET A 369 14.63 9.95 0.94
C MET A 369 13.40 9.15 1.34
N PHE A 370 12.36 9.86 1.75
CA PHE A 370 11.05 9.32 2.09
C PHE A 370 10.10 9.51 0.93
N GLN A 371 9.35 8.46 0.58
CA GLN A 371 8.24 8.56 -0.36
C GLN A 371 7.03 7.84 0.21
N TRP A 372 5.89 8.51 0.25
CA TRP A 372 4.63 7.89 0.65
C TRP A 372 3.48 8.44 -0.19
N ASP A 373 2.48 7.59 -0.37
CA ASP A 373 1.30 7.95 -1.14
C ASP A 373 0.31 8.67 -0.20
N ASP A 374 0.04 9.93 -0.52
CA ASP A 374 -0.90 10.79 0.17
C ASP A 374 -1.78 11.45 -0.88
N ARG A 375 -3.10 11.24 -0.77
CA ARG A 375 -4.07 11.74 -1.76
C ARG A 375 -4.23 13.26 -1.69
N THR A 376 -3.66 13.90 -0.68
CA THR A 376 -3.74 15.33 -0.43
C THR A 376 -2.36 15.94 -0.27
N LYS A 377 -2.28 17.21 -0.64
CA LYS A 377 -1.21 18.09 -0.18
C LYS A 377 -1.75 18.90 0.99
N SER A 378 -1.62 18.39 2.21
CA SER A 378 -2.17 19.04 3.39
C SER A 378 -1.17 20.01 3.99
N VAL A 379 -1.52 21.29 4.00
CA VAL A 379 -0.80 22.35 4.70
C VAL A 379 -1.82 23.09 5.55
N ALA A 380 -1.53 23.25 6.84
CA ALA A 380 -2.42 23.91 7.78
C ALA A 380 -2.67 25.37 7.38
N GLU A 381 -3.91 25.84 7.55
CA GLU A 381 -4.25 27.24 7.35
C GLU A 381 -3.83 28.07 8.57
N GLY A 382 -2.84 28.94 8.39
CA GLY A 382 -2.34 29.82 9.46
C GLY A 382 -1.40 29.11 10.44
N LYS A 383 -1.20 29.72 11.61
CA LYS A 383 -0.31 29.16 12.65
C LYS A 383 -1.06 28.04 13.38
N LEU A 384 -0.40 26.90 13.56
CA LEU A 384 -0.91 25.83 14.42
C LEU A 384 -1.15 26.35 15.85
N PRO A 385 -2.18 25.85 16.57
CA PRO A 385 -2.55 26.34 17.90
C PRO A 385 -1.65 25.80 19.02
N TRP A 386 -0.62 25.03 18.67
CA TRP A 386 0.38 24.47 19.57
C TRP A 386 1.78 24.80 19.08
N GLU A 387 2.76 24.68 19.98
CA GLU A 387 4.15 24.89 19.62
C GLU A 387 4.70 23.68 18.86
N PRO A 388 5.72 23.84 18.00
CA PRO A 388 6.34 22.75 17.25
C PRO A 388 6.79 21.55 18.09
N THR A 389 7.15 21.79 19.34
CA THR A 389 7.58 20.78 20.31
C THR A 389 6.42 19.99 20.92
N SER A 390 5.19 20.47 20.79
CA SER A 390 4.03 19.85 21.42
C SER A 390 3.71 18.49 20.82
N VAL A 391 3.81 17.46 21.65
CA VAL A 391 3.41 16.09 21.33
C VAL A 391 1.97 15.86 21.77
N ASN A 392 1.60 16.44 22.92
CA ASN A 392 0.28 16.34 23.52
C ASN A 392 -0.66 17.44 23.03
N VAL A 393 -1.00 17.38 21.75
CA VAL A 393 -1.95 18.30 21.13
C VAL A 393 -3.39 17.89 21.45
N ASP A 394 -4.25 18.88 21.70
CA ASP A 394 -5.68 18.65 22.01
C ASP A 394 -6.47 18.35 20.73
N ILE A 395 -6.26 17.15 20.18
CA ILE A 395 -7.09 16.62 19.11
C ILE A 395 -8.17 15.75 19.75
N LYS A 396 -9.42 16.17 19.58
CA LYS A 396 -10.57 15.42 20.07
C LYS A 396 -10.71 14.11 19.28
N GLU A 397 -10.34 12.99 19.90
CA GLU A 397 -10.72 11.66 19.43
C GLU A 397 -12.25 11.56 19.41
N GLN A 398 -12.83 11.25 18.26
CA GLN A 398 -14.27 11.14 18.14
C GLN A 398 -14.79 9.92 18.89
N GLU A 399 -15.92 10.10 19.58
CA GLU A 399 -16.58 8.96 20.21
C GLU A 399 -17.03 7.98 19.13
N PRO A 400 -16.84 6.67 19.36
CA PRO A 400 -17.33 5.65 18.44
C PRO A 400 -18.86 5.77 18.32
N LYS A 401 -19.34 6.00 17.11
CA LYS A 401 -20.78 6.10 16.81
C LYS A 401 -21.14 5.16 15.68
N THR A 402 -22.23 4.41 15.88
CA THR A 402 -22.81 3.54 14.86
C THR A 402 -23.59 4.36 13.82
N GLY A 403 -23.58 3.90 12.57
CA GLY A 403 -24.20 4.61 11.44
C GLY A 403 -23.29 5.64 10.77
N GLU A 404 -23.81 6.35 9.77
CA GLU A 404 -23.10 7.41 9.03
C GLU A 404 -22.95 8.65 9.91
N GLU A 405 -24.07 9.26 10.29
CA GLU A 405 -24.12 10.60 10.86
C GLU A 405 -23.31 10.71 12.16
N GLY A 406 -22.25 11.52 12.16
CA GLY A 406 -21.42 11.76 13.34
C GLY A 406 -20.47 10.59 13.69
N SER A 407 -20.28 9.64 12.78
CA SER A 407 -19.29 8.57 12.93
C SER A 407 -17.88 9.03 12.58
N ILE A 408 -16.86 8.29 13.05
CA ILE A 408 -15.45 8.49 12.68
C ILE A 408 -15.29 8.57 11.16
N ALA A 409 -16.03 7.74 10.41
CA ALA A 409 -16.06 7.72 8.95
C ALA A 409 -16.61 9.02 8.34
N SER A 410 -17.73 9.54 8.86
CA SER A 410 -18.37 10.76 8.32
C SER A 410 -17.56 12.03 8.51
N HIS A 411 -16.71 12.07 9.53
CA HIS A 411 -15.91 13.24 9.85
C HIS A 411 -14.53 13.26 9.20
N GLN A 412 -14.12 12.19 8.52
CA GLN A 412 -12.76 12.11 7.96
C GLN A 412 -12.42 13.18 6.93
N ASN A 413 -13.44 13.80 6.32
CA ASN A 413 -13.26 14.87 5.34
C ASN A 413 -13.65 16.25 5.92
N ASN A 414 -14.00 16.29 7.20
CA ASN A 414 -14.43 17.48 7.94
C ASN A 414 -13.48 17.79 9.11
N TYR A 415 -12.33 17.12 9.19
CA TYR A 415 -11.31 17.46 10.16
C TYR A 415 -10.67 18.80 9.83
N THR A 416 -10.21 19.50 10.86
CA THR A 416 -9.24 20.56 10.68
C THR A 416 -8.03 19.99 9.97
N VAL A 417 -7.67 20.60 8.84
CA VAL A 417 -6.52 20.18 8.04
C VAL A 417 -5.26 20.66 8.74
N TYR A 418 -4.36 19.73 9.04
CA TYR A 418 -3.02 20.01 9.55
C TYR A 418 -1.96 19.81 8.46
N ASN A 419 -0.70 20.01 8.80
CA ASN A 419 0.40 19.71 7.89
C ASN A 419 0.56 18.20 7.74
N ASP A 420 0.75 17.71 6.50
CA ASP A 420 1.36 16.41 6.31
C ASP A 420 2.78 16.45 6.90
N ALA A 421 3.24 15.34 7.46
CA ALA A 421 4.55 15.29 8.09
C ALA A 421 5.18 13.90 8.01
N ILE A 422 6.51 13.87 8.08
CA ILE A 422 7.30 12.66 8.26
C ILE A 422 8.33 12.92 9.36
N ALA A 423 8.54 11.93 10.22
CA ALA A 423 9.62 11.98 11.19
C ALA A 423 10.38 10.64 11.25
N MET A 424 11.65 10.72 11.58
CA MET A 424 12.45 9.58 11.98
C MET A 424 12.96 9.78 13.39
N GLU A 425 12.90 8.71 14.18
CA GLU A 425 13.46 8.62 15.51
C GLU A 425 14.62 7.63 15.51
N THR A 426 15.70 8.02 16.19
CA THR A 426 16.87 7.18 16.40
C THR A 426 17.35 7.28 17.83
N ALA A 427 17.88 6.20 18.38
CA ALA A 427 18.36 6.22 19.77
C ALA A 427 19.74 6.84 19.89
N VAL A 428 19.90 7.79 20.82
CA VAL A 428 21.17 8.48 21.09
C VAL A 428 22.19 7.50 21.65
N LYS A 429 21.89 6.93 22.82
CA LYS A 429 22.75 5.97 23.53
C LYS A 429 22.51 4.52 23.11
N TRP A 430 22.39 4.27 21.80
CA TRP A 430 21.95 2.97 21.29
C TRP A 430 22.88 1.80 21.64
N LYS A 431 24.17 2.04 21.94
CA LYS A 431 25.13 1.01 22.36
C LYS A 431 24.96 0.58 23.81
N GLU A 432 24.38 1.44 24.64
CA GLU A 432 24.16 1.20 26.07
C GLU A 432 22.82 0.53 26.36
N LEU A 433 21.98 0.35 25.33
CA LEU A 433 20.71 -0.34 25.46
C LEU A 433 20.96 -1.78 25.94
N PRO A 434 20.50 -2.14 27.16
CA PRO A 434 20.74 -3.47 27.69
C PRO A 434 19.92 -4.48 26.87
N SER A 435 20.55 -5.48 26.26
CA SER A 435 19.82 -6.55 25.58
C SER A 435 18.87 -7.27 26.56
N PRO A 436 17.59 -7.50 26.22
CA PRO A 436 16.92 -7.35 24.93
C PRO A 436 16.12 -6.04 24.74
N ILE A 437 16.36 -5.04 25.58
CA ILE A 437 15.60 -3.77 25.64
C ILE A 437 15.90 -2.93 24.40
N LYS A 438 14.85 -2.60 23.66
CA LYS A 438 14.86 -1.56 22.62
C LYS A 438 14.46 -0.22 23.28
N PRO A 439 14.82 0.94 22.70
CA PRO A 439 14.24 2.21 23.10
C PRO A 439 12.70 2.09 23.06
N ARG A 440 11.97 2.94 23.78
CA ARG A 440 10.51 3.00 23.54
C ARG A 440 10.26 3.57 22.15
N TYR A 441 9.47 2.83 21.37
CA TYR A 441 9.11 3.12 19.96
C TYR A 441 8.26 4.39 19.73
N LEU A 442 7.99 5.15 20.79
CA LEU A 442 7.19 6.36 20.77
C LEU A 442 7.93 7.43 21.57
N PHE A 443 8.88 8.08 20.92
CA PHE A 443 9.57 9.26 21.42
C PHE A 443 10.48 9.00 22.63
N GLY A 444 11.05 7.80 22.71
CA GLY A 444 12.00 7.43 23.76
C GLY A 444 11.35 7.05 25.09
N SER A 445 12.21 6.69 26.06
CA SER A 445 11.78 6.07 27.31
C SER A 445 11.84 6.99 28.52
N ASN A 446 12.92 7.74 28.63
CA ASN A 446 13.29 8.62 29.74
C ASN A 446 14.57 9.41 29.37
N GLU A 447 15.07 10.23 30.29
CA GLU A 447 16.33 10.97 30.12
C GLU A 447 17.57 10.06 29.97
N GLN A 448 17.52 8.83 30.47
CA GLN A 448 18.65 7.89 30.39
C GLN A 448 18.80 7.32 28.97
N PHE A 449 17.69 7.08 28.28
CA PHE A 449 17.64 6.58 26.91
C PHE A 449 16.82 7.53 26.03
N PRO A 450 17.34 8.75 25.77
CA PRO A 450 16.68 9.71 24.91
C PRO A 450 16.80 9.27 23.46
N VAL A 451 15.92 9.84 22.64
CA VAL A 451 15.93 9.66 21.19
C VAL A 451 16.10 10.98 20.48
N ASP A 452 16.74 10.92 19.32
CA ASP A 452 16.92 12.01 18.39
C ASP A 452 15.87 11.88 17.28
N ILE A 453 15.07 12.92 17.12
CA ILE A 453 13.93 12.95 16.21
C ILE A 453 14.14 14.07 15.20
N VAL A 454 14.17 13.70 13.92
CA VAL A 454 14.17 14.67 12.82
C VAL A 454 12.79 14.64 12.18
N LYS A 455 12.09 15.77 12.20
CA LYS A 455 10.71 15.90 11.71
C LYS A 455 10.63 16.98 10.64
N TRP A 456 10.04 16.61 9.51
CA TRP A 456 9.66 17.51 8.43
C TRP A 456 8.14 17.68 8.38
N GLU A 457 7.67 18.88 8.06
CA GLU A 457 6.25 19.19 7.86
C GLU A 457 6.02 19.89 6.52
N ALA A 458 4.81 19.75 5.96
CA ALA A 458 4.44 20.20 4.62
C ALA A 458 4.51 21.71 4.39
N ASP A 459 4.61 22.51 5.45
CA ASP A 459 4.91 23.94 5.39
C ASP A 459 6.39 24.24 5.07
N GLY A 460 7.22 23.20 4.94
CA GLY A 460 8.65 23.29 4.66
C GLY A 460 9.52 23.32 5.91
N SER A 461 8.93 23.31 7.11
CA SER A 461 9.71 23.26 8.35
C SER A 461 10.42 21.91 8.50
N LEU A 462 11.67 21.99 8.94
CA LEU A 462 12.50 20.85 9.27
C LEU A 462 13.14 21.15 10.63
N ARG A 463 12.85 20.31 11.62
CA ARG A 463 13.30 20.51 13.00
C ARG A 463 13.90 19.23 13.57
N ALA A 464 14.79 19.42 14.53
CA ALA A 464 15.37 18.33 15.32
C ALA A 464 14.98 18.47 16.78
N PHE A 465 14.64 17.33 17.38
CA PHE A 465 14.09 17.25 18.71
C PHE A 465 14.77 16.16 19.52
N LYS A 466 14.86 16.36 20.84
CA LYS A 466 15.13 15.30 21.79
C LYS A 466 13.80 14.81 22.38
N GLY A 467 13.55 13.51 22.27
CA GLY A 467 12.40 12.82 22.87
C GLY A 467 12.83 12.01 24.10
N THR A 468 12.06 12.10 25.18
CA THR A 468 12.34 11.38 26.44
C THR A 468 11.12 10.65 27.01
N GLY A 469 10.08 10.46 26.20
CA GLY A 469 8.83 9.84 26.59
C GLY A 469 7.66 10.27 25.69
N TRP A 470 6.67 9.40 25.57
CA TRP A 470 5.46 9.66 24.77
C TRP A 470 4.54 10.74 25.37
N ASP A 471 4.64 10.97 26.68
CA ASP A 471 3.82 11.91 27.45
C ASP A 471 4.54 13.25 27.69
N LYS A 472 5.77 13.39 27.19
CA LYS A 472 6.55 14.61 27.27
C LYS A 472 6.58 15.30 25.91
N ASP A 473 6.47 16.62 25.94
CA ASP A 473 6.76 17.42 24.76
C ASP A 473 8.25 17.31 24.41
N PHE A 474 8.54 17.54 23.13
CA PHE A 474 9.89 17.50 22.63
C PHE A 474 10.75 18.64 23.21
N GLU A 475 12.04 18.37 23.38
CA GLU A 475 13.03 19.40 23.63
C GLU A 475 13.66 19.82 22.30
N GLU A 476 13.56 21.10 21.95
CA GLU A 476 14.12 21.65 20.71
C GLU A 476 15.65 21.63 20.73
N ARG A 477 16.25 21.24 19.61
CA ARG A 477 17.72 21.15 19.48
C ARG A 477 18.25 22.35 18.70
N PHE A 478 18.36 23.50 19.38
CA PHE A 478 18.78 24.76 18.77
C PHE A 478 20.13 24.71 18.03
N ASN A 479 21.09 23.91 18.50
CA ASN A 479 22.41 23.78 17.87
C ASN A 479 22.43 22.77 16.70
N TYR A 480 21.32 22.10 16.42
CA TYR A 480 21.22 21.01 15.45
C TYR A 480 20.49 21.41 14.18
N GLU A 481 19.63 22.43 14.23
CA GLU A 481 18.87 22.91 13.06
C GLU A 481 19.79 23.43 11.96
N ASP A 482 20.88 24.13 12.30
CA ASP A 482 21.90 24.59 11.35
C ASP A 482 22.65 23.43 10.67
N SER A 483 22.53 22.22 11.21
CA SER A 483 23.26 21.02 10.77
C SER A 483 22.41 20.01 10.00
N ILE A 484 21.09 20.18 10.01
CA ILE A 484 20.14 19.41 9.19
C ILE A 484 19.74 20.23 7.96
N LYS A 485 19.43 19.56 6.87
CA LYS A 485 19.08 20.22 5.61
C LYS A 485 17.94 19.52 4.91
N LEU A 486 16.93 20.28 4.51
CA LEU A 486 15.92 19.85 3.57
C LEU A 486 16.51 19.97 2.16
N LEU A 487 16.86 18.83 1.56
CA LEU A 487 17.42 18.81 0.20
C LEU A 487 16.33 18.90 -0.86
N HIS A 488 15.17 18.28 -0.61
CA HIS A 488 14.05 18.25 -1.55
C HIS A 488 12.73 18.00 -0.81
N SER A 489 11.65 18.62 -1.31
CA SER A 489 10.28 18.31 -0.90
C SER A 489 9.33 18.63 -2.05
N GLU A 490 8.57 17.63 -2.49
CA GLU A 490 7.55 17.78 -3.52
C GLU A 490 6.36 16.87 -3.21
N TRP A 491 5.15 17.42 -3.35
CA TRP A 491 3.94 16.62 -3.51
C TRP A 491 3.53 16.67 -4.98
N LYS A 492 3.37 15.50 -5.59
CA LYS A 492 2.99 15.37 -6.98
C LYS A 492 2.15 14.11 -7.18
N ASP A 493 1.00 14.27 -7.84
CA ASP A 493 0.11 13.19 -8.28
C ASP A 493 -0.15 12.13 -7.19
N GLY A 494 -0.48 12.60 -5.98
CA GLY A 494 -0.82 11.75 -4.84
C GLY A 494 0.36 11.13 -4.10
N ARG A 495 1.58 11.65 -4.26
CA ARG A 495 2.79 11.17 -3.57
C ARG A 495 3.66 12.33 -3.08
N TRP A 496 4.09 12.22 -1.82
CA TRP A 496 5.17 13.03 -1.28
C TRP A 496 6.53 12.39 -1.59
N THR A 497 7.52 13.22 -1.94
CA THR A 497 8.94 12.87 -1.96
C THR A 497 9.70 13.90 -1.15
N VAL A 498 10.36 13.46 -0.07
CA VAL A 498 11.08 14.34 0.85
C VAL A 498 12.48 13.80 1.08
N ILE A 499 13.51 14.62 0.90
CA ILE A 499 14.90 14.27 1.16
C ILE A 499 15.42 15.14 2.30
N VAL A 500 15.71 14.49 3.42
CA VAL A 500 16.28 15.14 4.62
C VAL A 500 17.70 14.64 4.82
N GLN A 501 18.61 15.57 5.05
CA GLN A 501 20.01 15.32 5.39
C GLN A 501 20.28 15.74 6.84
N ARG A 502 21.08 14.96 7.55
CA ARG A 502 21.55 15.27 8.90
C ARG A 502 23.00 14.82 9.10
N PRO A 503 23.72 15.32 10.12
CA PRO A 503 25.09 14.91 10.40
C PRO A 503 25.17 13.44 10.84
N LEU A 504 26.30 12.79 10.55
CA LEU A 504 26.61 11.45 11.07
C LEU A 504 26.87 11.43 12.58
N GLY A 505 27.38 12.54 13.10
CA GLY A 505 27.80 12.69 14.49
C GLY A 505 29.28 12.37 14.77
N ASP A 506 30.10 12.10 13.74
CA ASP A 506 31.53 11.75 13.92
C ASP A 506 32.42 13.00 14.05
N LYS A 507 32.06 13.92 14.94
CA LYS A 507 32.95 15.03 15.28
C LYS A 507 33.77 14.60 16.49
N LYS A 508 35.09 14.75 16.42
CA LYS A 508 36.05 14.48 17.53
C LYS A 508 35.71 15.17 18.86
N GLU A 509 34.79 16.12 18.86
CA GLU A 509 34.40 16.97 20.00
C GLU A 509 32.93 16.78 20.41
N GLN A 510 32.21 15.83 19.80
CA GLN A 510 30.79 15.61 20.08
C GLN A 510 30.60 14.62 21.23
N GLU A 511 29.83 15.02 22.24
CA GLU A 511 29.49 14.15 23.36
C GLU A 511 28.47 13.09 22.91
N TYR A 512 28.79 11.81 23.11
CA TYR A 512 27.93 10.66 22.78
C TYR A 512 26.52 10.74 23.38
N ASP A 513 26.35 11.58 24.40
CA ASP A 513 25.13 11.74 25.16
C ASP A 513 24.15 12.75 24.53
N GLU A 514 24.58 13.52 23.53
CA GLU A 514 23.78 14.62 22.98
C GLU A 514 22.90 14.18 21.79
N ASP A 515 23.42 13.44 20.82
CA ASP A 515 22.73 13.07 19.58
C ASP A 515 23.14 11.70 19.03
N THR A 516 22.30 11.14 18.16
CA THR A 516 22.56 9.79 17.63
C THR A 516 23.80 9.79 16.76
N PHE A 517 24.75 8.92 17.11
CA PHE A 517 25.91 8.63 16.27
C PHE A 517 25.63 7.51 15.27
N PHE A 518 25.81 7.79 13.98
CA PHE A 518 25.71 6.81 12.90
C PHE A 518 27.07 6.19 12.58
N GLU A 519 27.38 5.08 13.25
CA GLU A 519 28.62 4.35 13.02
C GLU A 519 28.52 3.39 11.82
N MET A 520 29.57 3.39 11.00
CA MET A 520 29.71 2.46 9.88
C MET A 520 29.70 1.00 10.35
N GLY A 521 28.97 0.14 9.64
CA GLY A 521 28.88 -1.28 9.94
C GLY A 521 28.06 -1.65 11.19
N GLN A 522 27.39 -0.69 11.83
CA GLN A 522 26.54 -0.93 12.99
C GLN A 522 25.06 -0.84 12.64
N TYR A 523 24.22 -1.53 13.42
CA TYR A 523 22.76 -1.53 13.28
C TYR A 523 22.14 -0.55 14.27
N ILE A 524 21.72 0.60 13.78
CA ILE A 524 21.20 1.68 14.61
C ILE A 524 19.67 1.61 14.63
N PRO A 525 19.03 1.43 15.80
CA PRO A 525 17.58 1.36 15.89
C PRO A 525 16.93 2.63 15.33
N THR A 526 15.93 2.45 14.47
CA THR A 526 15.20 3.55 13.81
C THR A 526 13.71 3.25 13.79
N VAL A 527 12.91 4.26 14.06
CA VAL A 527 11.44 4.24 13.94
C VAL A 527 11.01 5.40 13.05
N PHE A 528 9.96 5.18 12.26
CA PHE A 528 9.40 6.18 11.37
C PHE A 528 7.98 6.52 11.77
N PHE A 529 7.61 7.78 11.54
CA PHE A 529 6.27 8.32 11.80
C PHE A 529 5.81 9.13 10.60
N ALA A 530 4.52 9.08 10.30
CA ALA A 530 3.90 9.87 9.24
C ALA A 530 2.53 10.41 9.68
N TRP A 531 2.18 11.59 9.19
CA TRP A 531 0.90 12.24 9.46
C TRP A 531 0.22 12.60 8.13
N ASP A 532 -1.04 12.18 7.98
CA ASP A 532 -1.96 12.66 6.95
C ASP A 532 -2.76 13.84 7.53
N GLY A 533 -2.35 15.05 7.17
CA GLY A 533 -2.92 16.28 7.71
C GLY A 533 -4.40 16.44 7.38
N HIS A 534 -4.86 15.94 6.24
CA HIS A 534 -6.26 15.94 5.83
C HIS A 534 -7.11 14.96 6.64
N ASN A 535 -6.50 13.87 7.14
CA ASN A 535 -7.12 12.98 8.12
C ASN A 535 -7.21 13.60 9.52
N GLY A 536 -6.73 14.83 9.71
CA GLY A 536 -6.60 15.48 11.02
C GLY A 536 -5.55 14.82 11.90
N ASP A 537 -4.52 14.21 11.30
CA ASP A 537 -3.39 13.65 12.05
C ASP A 537 -2.48 14.80 12.50
N ALA A 538 -2.20 14.88 13.80
CA ALA A 538 -1.19 15.75 14.38
C ALA A 538 -0.79 15.23 15.78
N GLY A 539 0.38 15.65 16.27
CA GLY A 539 0.97 15.14 17.52
C GLY A 539 0.97 13.61 17.56
N ARG A 540 0.28 13.00 18.52
CA ARG A 540 0.24 11.53 18.69
C ARG A 540 -0.74 10.77 17.79
N LYS A 541 -1.66 11.46 17.13
CA LYS A 541 -2.54 10.85 16.12
C LYS A 541 -1.77 10.79 14.82
N MET A 542 -1.16 9.63 14.54
CA MET A 542 -0.21 9.42 13.44
C MET A 542 -0.12 7.95 13.03
N ALA A 543 0.55 7.70 11.90
CA ALA A 543 1.05 6.39 11.53
C ALA A 543 2.44 6.18 12.15
N VAL A 544 2.73 4.96 12.62
CA VAL A 544 3.98 4.57 13.28
C VAL A 544 4.48 3.22 12.74
N SER A 545 5.79 3.11 12.52
CA SER A 545 6.42 1.85 12.11
C SER A 545 6.77 0.96 13.29
N ALA A 546 7.05 -0.33 13.02
CA ALA A 546 7.83 -1.15 13.95
C ALA A 546 9.30 -0.65 14.03
N PHE A 547 10.13 -1.32 14.83
CA PHE A 547 11.58 -1.06 14.83
C PHE A 547 12.24 -1.58 13.55
N TYR A 548 12.97 -0.68 12.89
CA TYR A 548 13.93 -0.96 11.83
C TYR A 548 15.35 -0.66 12.32
N TYR A 549 16.34 -1.00 11.51
CA TYR A 549 17.72 -0.63 11.72
C TYR A 549 18.24 0.15 10.53
N THR A 550 18.84 1.30 10.78
CA THR A 550 19.68 1.95 9.78
C THR A 550 21.08 1.36 9.84
N PHE A 551 21.63 1.03 8.67
CA PHE A 551 22.95 0.40 8.55
C PHE A 551 23.78 1.13 7.49
N LEU A 552 24.93 1.68 7.89
CA LEU A 552 25.86 2.33 6.97
C LEU A 552 26.77 1.26 6.36
N GLU A 553 26.65 1.06 5.04
CA GLU A 553 27.45 0.08 4.32
C GLU A 553 28.92 0.51 4.30
N PRO A 554 29.87 -0.28 4.82
CA PRO A 554 31.28 0.10 4.77
C PRO A 554 31.74 0.18 3.30
N PRO A 555 32.67 1.08 2.96
CA PRO A 555 33.21 1.16 1.62
C PRO A 555 33.88 -0.17 1.25
N THR A 556 33.61 -0.64 0.03
CA THR A 556 34.26 -1.86 -0.48
C THR A 556 35.77 -1.62 -0.55
N PRO A 557 36.61 -2.41 0.17
CA PRO A 557 38.06 -2.24 0.15
C PRO A 557 38.60 -2.43 -1.26
N LYS A 558 39.63 -1.65 -1.65
CA LYS A 558 40.20 -1.67 -3.01
C LYS A 558 40.70 -3.07 -3.39
N GLU A 559 41.18 -3.80 -2.40
CA GLU A 559 41.66 -5.18 -2.49
C GLU A 559 40.59 -6.13 -3.03
N ALA A 560 39.32 -5.90 -2.72
CA ALA A 560 38.21 -6.72 -3.22
C ALA A 560 38.00 -6.60 -4.74
N TYR A 561 38.41 -5.48 -5.36
CA TYR A 561 38.41 -5.33 -6.82
C TYR A 561 39.70 -5.84 -7.47
N ILE A 562 40.84 -5.70 -6.77
CA ILE A 562 42.16 -6.04 -7.30
C ILE A 562 42.40 -7.57 -7.28
N TYR A 563 42.05 -8.25 -6.19
CA TYR A 563 42.36 -9.67 -6.03
C TYR A 563 41.72 -10.57 -7.08
N PRO A 564 40.44 -10.41 -7.47
CA PRO A 564 39.87 -11.22 -8.56
C PRO A 564 40.62 -11.04 -9.89
N ILE A 565 41.05 -9.82 -10.21
CA ILE A 565 41.81 -9.52 -11.43
C ILE A 565 43.19 -10.17 -11.36
N VAL A 566 43.90 -10.01 -10.24
CA VAL A 566 45.23 -10.61 -10.03
C VAL A 566 45.16 -12.15 -10.10
N ILE A 567 44.14 -12.76 -9.47
CA ILE A 567 43.91 -14.20 -9.53
C ILE A 567 43.61 -14.63 -10.97
N ALA A 568 42.75 -13.93 -11.69
CA ALA A 568 42.43 -14.24 -13.09
C ALA A 568 43.67 -14.15 -13.99
N CYS A 569 44.46 -13.08 -13.87
CA CYS A 569 45.74 -12.95 -14.58
C CYS A 569 46.71 -14.08 -14.19
N GLY A 570 46.79 -14.42 -12.90
CA GLY A 570 47.61 -15.53 -12.41
C GLY A 570 47.21 -16.88 -13.01
N VAL A 571 45.91 -17.16 -13.09
CA VAL A 571 45.36 -18.38 -13.71
C VAL A 571 45.71 -18.41 -15.20
N VAL A 572 45.50 -17.32 -15.94
CA VAL A 572 45.83 -17.23 -17.37
C VAL A 572 47.33 -17.44 -17.63
N LEU A 573 48.20 -16.82 -16.81
CA LEU A 573 49.65 -17.00 -16.91
C LEU A 573 50.08 -18.44 -16.59
N LEU A 574 49.46 -19.06 -15.59
CA LEU A 574 49.76 -20.44 -15.20
C LEU A 574 49.27 -21.44 -16.26
N GLU A 575 48.08 -21.25 -16.83
CA GLU A 575 47.58 -22.01 -17.97
C GLU A 575 48.49 -21.84 -19.19
N GLY A 576 48.87 -20.60 -19.53
CA GLY A 576 49.81 -20.31 -20.62
C GLY A 576 51.17 -20.96 -20.42
N TRP A 577 51.69 -20.99 -19.20
CA TRP A 577 52.94 -21.68 -18.86
C TRP A 577 52.80 -23.20 -18.99
N VAL A 578 51.71 -23.79 -18.49
CA VAL A 578 51.44 -25.23 -18.62
C VAL A 578 51.30 -25.64 -20.09
N LEU A 579 50.59 -24.86 -20.89
CA LEU A 579 50.39 -25.11 -22.33
C LEU A 579 51.71 -24.98 -23.10
N THR A 580 52.50 -23.94 -22.84
CA THR A 580 53.84 -23.76 -23.43
C THR A 580 54.77 -24.90 -23.05
N ARG A 581 54.79 -25.31 -21.78
CA ARG A 581 55.60 -26.44 -21.31
C ARG A 581 55.17 -27.76 -21.96
N ARG A 582 53.86 -28.00 -22.11
CA ARG A 582 53.33 -29.18 -22.82
C ARG A 582 53.69 -29.15 -24.31
N SER A 583 53.62 -28.00 -24.97
CA SER A 583 54.01 -27.80 -26.38
C SER A 583 55.49 -28.08 -26.59
N ASN A 584 56.37 -27.51 -25.74
CA ASN A 584 57.81 -27.74 -25.82
C ASN A 584 58.19 -29.21 -25.54
N LYS A 585 57.48 -29.89 -24.62
CA LYS A 585 57.67 -31.33 -24.37
C LYS A 585 57.21 -32.21 -25.55
N ARG A 586 56.24 -31.76 -26.35
CA ARG A 586 55.82 -32.44 -27.59
C ARG A 586 56.85 -32.24 -28.70
N LYS A 587 57.37 -31.03 -28.89
CA LYS A 587 58.42 -30.72 -29.87
C LYS A 587 59.74 -31.47 -29.60
N GLY A 588 60.12 -31.64 -28.33
CA GLY A 588 61.30 -32.42 -27.94
C GLY A 588 61.17 -33.95 -28.11
N LYS A 589 59.99 -34.46 -28.46
CA LYS A 589 59.77 -35.88 -28.83
C LYS A 589 59.70 -36.10 -30.34
N THR A 590 59.84 -35.05 -31.16
CA THR A 590 59.72 -35.10 -32.63
C THR A 590 61.04 -34.78 -33.35
N LEU A 591 62.16 -34.73 -32.63
CA LEU A 591 63.52 -34.56 -33.17
C LEU A 591 64.32 -35.85 -33.02
#